data_AF-A0A8B7TWR8-F1
#
_entry.id   AF-A0A8B7TWR8-F1
#
_cell.length_a   1.000
_cell.length_b   1.000
_cell.length_c   1.000
_cell.angle_alpha   90.00
_cell.angle_beta   90.00
_cell.angle_gamma   90.00
#
_symmetry.space_group_name_H-M   'P 1'
#
loop_
_entity.id
_entity.type
_entity.pdbx_description
1 polymer ?
#
loop_
_entity_poly.entity_id
_entity_poly.type
_entity_poly.pdbx_seq_one_letter_code
_entity_poly.pdbx_strand_id
1 'polypeptide(L)'
;MSSCVAKWLQDEMFHSDFQHHNKALAVMVDHLESEKEGVIGCLDLILKWLTLRFFDTNTSVLMKALEYLKLLFTLLSEEEYHLTENEASSFIPYLILKVGEPKDVIRKDVRAILNRMCLVYPASKMFPFIMEGTKSKNSKQRAECLEELGCLVESYGMNVCQPTPGKALKEIAIHIGDRDNAVRNAALNTIVTVYNVHGDQVFKLIGNLSEKDMSMLEERIKRSAKRPSVAPVKQVEEKPQRTQGINSNANMLRKGPAEDMSSKLNQARSMSGHPETAQMVRREFQLDLDEIENDNGTVRCEMPELVQHKLDDIFEPVLIPEPKIRAVSPHFDDMHSNTASTINFIISQVASGDINTSIQALTQVMEVLPMVVIPMMDKEAVRIMDFTLVESQY
;
A
#
# COMPACT_ATOMS: atom_id res chain seq x y z
N MET A 1 8.78 24.14 -2.28
CA MET A 1 7.35 24.49 -2.46
C MET A 1 7.13 25.86 -3.08
N SER A 2 8.06 26.83 -2.94
CA SER A 2 7.87 28.23 -3.37
C SER A 2 7.45 28.42 -4.85
N SER A 3 7.86 27.54 -5.76
CA SER A 3 7.48 27.57 -7.18
C SER A 3 6.27 26.70 -7.54
N CYS A 4 5.79 25.85 -6.63
CA CYS A 4 4.78 24.82 -6.93
C CYS A 4 3.41 25.16 -6.34
N VAL A 5 3.39 25.86 -5.21
CA VAL A 5 2.17 26.17 -4.44
C VAL A 5 2.07 27.68 -4.32
N ALA A 6 0.87 28.24 -4.39
CA ALA A 6 0.68 29.68 -4.16
C ALA A 6 1.19 30.08 -2.76
N LYS A 7 1.84 31.26 -2.63
CA LYS A 7 2.45 31.71 -1.37
C LYS A 7 1.45 31.70 -0.20
N TRP A 8 0.24 32.22 -0.42
CA TRP A 8 -0.79 32.26 0.61
C TRP A 8 -1.19 30.87 1.10
N LEU A 9 -1.19 29.85 0.24
CA LEU A 9 -1.51 28.48 0.63
C LEU A 9 -0.34 27.85 1.40
N GLN A 10 0.91 28.18 1.04
CA GLN A 10 2.06 27.80 1.84
C GLN A 10 2.00 28.40 3.25
N ASP A 11 1.60 29.67 3.37
CA ASP A 11 1.43 30.33 4.66
C ASP A 11 0.39 29.59 5.53
N GLU A 12 -0.70 29.09 4.94
CA GLU A 12 -1.70 28.27 5.62
C GLU A 12 -1.19 26.85 5.97
N MET A 13 -0.40 26.24 5.08
CA MET A 13 0.14 24.88 5.23
C MET A 13 1.17 24.77 6.35
N PHE A 14 1.95 25.83 6.59
CA PHE A 14 3.07 25.83 7.55
C PHE A 14 2.82 26.69 8.79
N HIS A 15 1.60 27.16 8.96
CA HIS A 15 1.22 27.94 10.14
C HIS A 15 1.32 27.10 11.42
N SER A 16 1.56 27.75 12.57
CA SER A 16 1.65 27.06 13.86
C SER A 16 0.29 26.55 14.39
N ASP A 17 -0.80 27.25 14.05
CA ASP A 17 -2.16 26.89 14.43
C ASP A 17 -2.80 25.90 13.45
N PHE A 18 -3.29 24.77 13.99
CA PHE A 18 -3.95 23.69 13.26
C PHE A 18 -5.22 24.12 12.49
N GLN A 19 -5.85 25.24 12.85
CA GLN A 19 -7.00 25.77 12.10
C GLN A 19 -6.61 26.15 10.65
N HIS A 20 -5.40 26.67 10.48
CA HIS A 20 -4.86 27.00 9.16
C HIS A 20 -4.58 25.74 8.35
N HIS A 21 -4.08 24.66 8.97
CA HIS A 21 -3.96 23.35 8.29
C HIS A 21 -5.32 22.82 7.83
N ASN A 22 -6.36 22.96 8.65
CA ASN A 22 -7.73 22.57 8.29
C ASN A 22 -8.29 23.41 7.13
N LYS A 23 -7.88 24.67 7.01
CA LYS A 23 -8.25 25.59 5.93
C LYS A 23 -7.49 25.24 4.65
N ALA A 24 -6.17 25.01 4.73
CA ALA A 24 -5.35 24.54 3.63
C ALA A 24 -5.92 23.25 3.03
N LEU A 25 -6.21 22.25 3.87
CA LEU A 25 -6.80 20.99 3.42
C LEU A 25 -8.17 21.17 2.74
N ALA A 26 -9.02 22.07 3.25
CA ALA A 26 -10.30 22.36 2.63
C ALA A 26 -10.13 22.96 1.24
N VAL A 27 -9.25 23.97 1.10
CA VAL A 27 -8.92 24.57 -0.20
C VAL A 27 -8.36 23.52 -1.17
N MET A 28 -7.45 22.66 -0.69
CA MET A 28 -6.84 21.61 -1.50
C MET A 28 -7.89 20.60 -2.00
N VAL A 29 -8.90 20.26 -1.18
CA VAL A 29 -10.03 19.43 -1.62
C VAL A 29 -10.84 20.13 -2.69
N ASP A 30 -11.22 21.39 -2.47
CA ASP A 30 -12.10 22.15 -3.37
C ASP A 30 -11.48 22.36 -4.77
N HIS A 31 -10.15 22.41 -4.86
CA HIS A 31 -9.42 22.66 -6.11
C HIS A 31 -8.72 21.41 -6.67
N LEU A 32 -8.87 20.25 -6.03
CA LEU A 32 -8.15 19.02 -6.41
C LEU A 32 -8.34 18.66 -7.89
N GLU A 33 -9.58 18.72 -8.36
CA GLU A 33 -9.94 18.37 -9.74
C GLU A 33 -9.53 19.45 -10.74
N SER A 34 -9.78 20.72 -10.41
CA SER A 34 -9.49 21.84 -11.31
C SER A 34 -8.00 22.08 -11.51
N GLU A 35 -7.17 21.77 -10.50
CA GLU A 35 -5.73 22.00 -10.50
C GLU A 35 -4.93 20.68 -10.58
N LYS A 36 -5.53 19.63 -11.15
CA LYS A 36 -4.96 18.27 -11.15
C LYS A 36 -3.54 18.16 -11.70
N GLU A 37 -3.23 18.90 -12.78
CA GLU A 37 -1.89 18.93 -13.38
C GLU A 37 -0.85 19.48 -12.40
N GLY A 38 -1.21 20.53 -11.66
CA GLY A 38 -0.37 21.11 -10.62
C GLY A 38 -0.19 20.17 -9.43
N VAL A 39 -1.27 19.50 -9.00
CA VAL A 39 -1.24 18.51 -7.91
C VAL A 39 -0.31 17.35 -8.27
N ILE A 40 -0.43 16.78 -9.47
CA ILE A 40 0.45 15.71 -9.94
C ILE A 40 1.89 16.22 -10.06
N GLY A 41 2.10 17.40 -10.63
CA GLY A 41 3.42 18.01 -10.81
C GLY A 41 4.18 18.31 -9.51
N CYS A 42 3.50 18.35 -8.35
CA CYS A 42 4.11 18.54 -7.04
C CYS A 42 3.69 17.51 -5.99
N LEU A 43 3.27 16.32 -6.45
CA LEU A 43 2.71 15.26 -5.61
C LEU A 43 3.66 14.87 -4.47
N ASP A 44 4.95 14.75 -4.73
CA ASP A 44 5.96 14.39 -3.73
C ASP A 44 5.99 15.37 -2.56
N LEU A 45 5.85 16.67 -2.81
CA LEU A 45 5.81 17.71 -1.79
C LEU A 45 4.51 17.68 -1.00
N ILE A 46 3.38 17.45 -1.67
CA ILE A 46 2.06 17.32 -1.04
C ILE A 46 2.05 16.10 -0.10
N LEU A 47 2.50 14.95 -0.57
CA LEU A 47 2.58 13.72 0.23
C LEU A 47 3.50 13.93 1.45
N LYS A 48 4.68 14.53 1.28
CA LYS A 48 5.59 14.85 2.39
C LYS A 48 4.96 15.83 3.39
N TRP A 49 4.19 16.82 2.94
CA TRP A 49 3.50 17.71 3.87
C TRP A 49 2.41 16.99 4.67
N LEU A 50 1.67 16.08 4.03
CA LEU A 50 0.66 15.27 4.70
C LEU A 50 1.27 14.34 5.76
N THR A 51 2.49 13.83 5.55
CA THR A 51 3.16 13.04 6.60
C THR A 51 3.43 13.86 7.86
N LEU A 52 3.68 15.17 7.76
CA LEU A 52 3.79 16.04 8.93
C LEU A 52 2.47 16.09 9.71
N ARG A 53 1.33 16.12 9.01
CA ARG A 53 -0.01 16.16 9.63
C ARG A 53 -0.35 14.86 10.36
N PHE A 54 0.30 13.74 10.05
CA PHE A 54 0.10 12.47 10.77
C PHE A 54 0.59 12.50 12.22
N PHE A 55 1.47 13.44 12.55
CA PHE A 55 2.03 13.65 13.89
C PHE A 55 1.31 14.73 14.68
N ASP A 56 0.28 15.36 14.12
CA ASP A 56 -0.55 16.29 14.87
C ASP A 56 -1.30 15.59 16.00
N THR A 57 -1.35 16.27 17.15
CA THR A 57 -2.17 15.84 18.27
C THR A 57 -3.66 16.04 18.01
N ASN A 58 -4.02 16.96 17.11
CA ASN A 58 -5.39 17.27 16.78
C ASN A 58 -5.97 16.30 15.75
N THR A 59 -6.91 15.45 16.19
CA THR A 59 -7.54 14.45 15.31
C THR A 59 -8.38 15.04 14.17
N SER A 60 -8.81 16.31 14.24
CA SER A 60 -9.54 16.97 13.14
C SER A 60 -8.68 17.11 11.90
N VAL A 61 -7.41 17.53 12.06
CA VAL A 61 -6.49 17.70 10.92
C VAL A 61 -6.21 16.34 10.30
N LEU A 62 -5.97 15.32 11.12
CA LEU A 62 -5.77 13.95 10.64
C LEU A 62 -6.97 13.43 9.84
N MET A 63 -8.21 13.62 10.33
CA MET A 63 -9.40 13.19 9.59
C MET A 63 -9.53 13.90 8.24
N LYS A 64 -9.31 15.22 8.19
CA LYS A 64 -9.31 15.97 6.92
C LYS A 64 -8.18 15.54 5.98
N ALA A 65 -6.99 15.26 6.51
CA ALA A 65 -5.85 14.79 5.72
C ALA A 65 -6.15 13.43 5.08
N LEU A 66 -6.78 12.51 5.81
CA LEU A 66 -7.19 11.21 5.28
C LEU A 66 -8.35 11.33 4.26
N GLU A 67 -9.27 12.27 4.47
CA GLU A 67 -10.29 12.61 3.47
C GLU A 67 -9.67 13.09 2.16
N TYR A 68 -8.75 14.05 2.23
CA TYR A 68 -8.00 14.52 1.08
C TYR A 68 -7.23 13.39 0.40
N LEU A 69 -6.53 12.54 1.16
CA LEU A 69 -5.79 11.39 0.62
C LEU A 69 -6.67 10.39 -0.12
N LYS A 70 -7.90 10.12 0.36
CA LYS A 70 -8.84 9.26 -0.35
C LYS A 70 -9.20 9.85 -1.72
N LEU A 71 -9.43 11.15 -1.79
CA LEU A 71 -9.72 11.84 -3.06
C LEU A 71 -8.49 11.87 -3.97
N LEU A 72 -7.32 12.24 -3.43
CA LEU A 72 -6.06 12.29 -4.17
C LEU A 72 -5.74 10.95 -4.82
N PHE A 73 -5.76 9.84 -4.08
CA PHE A 73 -5.49 8.52 -4.66
C PHE A 73 -6.59 8.01 -5.60
N THR A 74 -7.79 8.58 -5.54
CA THR A 74 -8.82 8.33 -6.56
C THR A 74 -8.42 9.01 -7.86
N LEU A 75 -8.10 10.31 -7.80
CA LEU A 75 -7.65 11.10 -8.95
C LEU A 75 -6.40 10.51 -9.59
N LEU A 76 -5.38 10.14 -8.80
CA LEU A 76 -4.16 9.54 -9.33
C LEU A 76 -4.44 8.22 -10.08
N SER A 77 -5.41 7.44 -9.63
CA SER A 77 -5.81 6.21 -10.32
C SER A 77 -6.58 6.50 -11.61
N GLU A 78 -7.40 7.55 -11.64
CA GLU A 78 -8.18 7.97 -12.83
C GLU A 78 -7.28 8.57 -13.90
N GLU A 79 -6.22 9.27 -13.51
CA GLU A 79 -5.18 9.83 -14.40
C GLU A 79 -4.08 8.81 -14.74
N GLU A 80 -4.26 7.53 -14.39
CA GLU A 80 -3.30 6.43 -14.61
C GLU A 80 -1.87 6.74 -14.11
N TYR A 81 -1.76 7.57 -13.08
CA TYR A 81 -0.50 7.96 -12.48
C TYR A 81 0.11 6.79 -11.69
N HIS A 82 1.41 6.60 -11.85
CA HIS A 82 2.16 5.59 -11.12
C HIS A 82 3.15 6.26 -10.17
N LEU A 83 3.02 5.96 -8.88
CA LEU A 83 3.94 6.49 -7.86
C LEU A 83 5.38 6.05 -8.16
N THR A 84 6.29 7.00 -8.05
CA THR A 84 7.73 6.74 -8.03
C THR A 84 8.15 6.09 -6.70
N GLU A 85 9.31 5.43 -6.70
CA GLU A 85 9.87 4.87 -5.47
C GLU A 85 10.11 5.93 -4.38
N ASN A 86 10.51 7.13 -4.78
CA ASN A 86 10.77 8.23 -3.87
C ASN A 86 9.49 8.73 -3.20
N GLU A 87 8.40 8.89 -3.95
CA GLU A 87 7.10 9.27 -3.40
C GLU A 87 6.61 8.19 -2.43
N ALA A 88 6.60 6.93 -2.86
CA ALA A 88 6.16 5.79 -2.06
C ALA A 88 6.96 5.67 -0.75
N SER A 89 8.30 5.65 -0.83
CA SER A 89 9.17 5.54 0.35
C SER A 89 9.10 6.73 1.30
N SER A 90 8.81 7.93 0.79
CA SER A 90 8.66 9.13 1.60
C SER A 90 7.30 9.24 2.31
N PHE A 91 6.30 8.45 1.90
CA PHE A 91 4.93 8.57 2.37
C PHE A 91 4.43 7.33 3.11
N ILE A 92 4.53 6.15 2.51
CA ILE A 92 3.91 4.91 3.00
C ILE A 92 4.31 4.57 4.44
N PRO A 93 5.60 4.62 4.85
CA PRO A 93 5.99 4.28 6.23
C PRO A 93 5.23 5.10 7.27
N TYR A 94 4.95 6.37 6.98
CA TYR A 94 4.23 7.27 7.87
C TYR A 94 2.72 7.00 7.88
N LEU A 95 2.13 6.63 6.74
CA LEU A 95 0.74 6.17 6.69
C LEU A 95 0.55 4.88 7.50
N ILE A 96 1.51 3.96 7.46
CA ILE A 96 1.50 2.70 8.23
C ILE A 96 1.47 2.95 9.74
N LEU A 97 2.07 4.05 10.24
CA LEU A 97 1.95 4.44 11.65
C LEU A 97 0.49 4.72 12.06
N LYS A 98 -0.36 5.12 11.12
CA LYS A 98 -1.77 5.47 11.36
C LYS A 98 -2.73 4.29 11.24
N VAL A 99 -2.26 3.13 10.78
CA VAL A 99 -3.04 1.89 10.73
C VAL A 99 -3.47 1.45 12.14
N GLY A 100 -2.68 1.73 13.17
CA GLY A 100 -2.94 1.37 14.56
C GLY A 100 -3.76 2.39 15.37
N GLU A 101 -4.44 3.34 14.72
CA GLU A 101 -5.11 4.45 15.41
C GLU A 101 -6.25 4.00 16.34
N PRO A 102 -6.44 4.64 17.52
CA PRO A 102 -7.48 4.23 18.47
C PRO A 102 -8.90 4.34 17.88
N LYS A 103 -9.15 5.39 17.08
CA LYS A 103 -10.45 5.66 16.46
C LYS A 103 -10.68 4.72 15.27
N ASP A 104 -11.79 3.97 15.32
CA ASP A 104 -12.15 3.00 14.28
C ASP A 104 -12.33 3.62 12.89
N VAL A 105 -12.95 4.79 12.83
CA VAL A 105 -13.16 5.55 11.58
C VAL A 105 -11.81 5.85 10.90
N ILE A 106 -10.81 6.26 11.66
CA ILE A 106 -9.48 6.57 11.13
C ILE A 106 -8.81 5.32 10.56
N ARG A 107 -8.89 4.17 11.25
CA ARG A 107 -8.33 2.92 10.72
C ARG A 107 -9.01 2.48 9.42
N LYS A 108 -10.34 2.60 9.34
CA LYS A 108 -11.10 2.32 8.11
C LYS A 108 -10.67 3.22 6.95
N ASP A 109 -10.45 4.50 7.21
CA ASP A 109 -9.97 5.43 6.20
C ASP A 109 -8.54 5.10 5.74
N VAL A 110 -7.63 4.77 6.66
CA VAL A 110 -6.27 4.35 6.32
C VAL A 110 -6.28 3.07 5.49
N ARG A 111 -7.09 2.06 5.86
CA ARG A 111 -7.29 0.82 5.08
C ARG A 111 -7.81 1.12 3.67
N ALA A 112 -8.79 2.01 3.54
CA ALA A 112 -9.31 2.43 2.25
C ALA A 112 -8.22 3.10 1.38
N ILE A 113 -7.36 3.91 1.98
CA ILE A 113 -6.22 4.54 1.28
C ILE A 113 -5.22 3.48 0.84
N LEU A 114 -4.79 2.55 1.72
CA LEU A 114 -3.84 1.49 1.36
C LEU A 114 -4.33 0.63 0.19
N ASN A 115 -5.63 0.31 0.16
CA ASN A 115 -6.25 -0.41 -0.95
C ASN A 115 -6.22 0.39 -2.26
N ARG A 116 -6.50 1.70 -2.21
CA ARG A 116 -6.41 2.58 -3.38
C ARG A 116 -4.97 2.75 -3.86
N MET A 117 -4.00 2.82 -2.95
CA MET A 117 -2.59 2.91 -3.30
C MET A 117 -2.12 1.73 -4.13
N CYS A 118 -2.71 0.54 -3.96
CA CYS A 118 -2.40 -0.63 -4.78
C CYS A 118 -2.82 -0.49 -6.26
N LEU A 119 -3.61 0.52 -6.61
CA LEU A 119 -3.98 0.86 -7.99
C LEU A 119 -2.91 1.72 -8.69
N VAL A 120 -2.10 2.44 -7.92
CA VAL A 120 -1.10 3.39 -8.44
C VAL A 120 0.35 3.02 -8.05
N TYR A 121 0.53 1.99 -7.22
CA TYR A 121 1.83 1.47 -6.82
C TYR A 121 1.77 -0.05 -6.65
N PRO A 122 2.78 -0.82 -7.11
CA PRO A 122 2.70 -2.27 -7.13
C PRO A 122 2.46 -2.89 -5.75
N ALA A 123 1.48 -3.78 -5.64
CA ALA A 123 1.16 -4.50 -4.40
C ALA A 123 2.37 -5.29 -3.82
N SER A 124 3.23 -5.83 -4.69
CA SER A 124 4.48 -6.48 -4.27
C SER A 124 5.47 -5.53 -3.59
N LYS A 125 5.44 -4.24 -3.92
CA LYS A 125 6.26 -3.21 -3.29
C LYS A 125 5.57 -2.58 -2.07
N MET A 126 4.24 -2.58 -2.01
CA MET A 126 3.48 -2.26 -0.79
C MET A 126 3.76 -3.26 0.33
N PHE A 127 3.86 -4.55 0.00
CA PHE A 127 3.94 -5.64 0.96
C PHE A 127 5.10 -5.49 1.98
N PRO A 128 6.35 -5.17 1.60
CA PRO A 128 7.42 -4.87 2.56
C PRO A 128 7.11 -3.75 3.56
N PHE A 129 6.45 -2.67 3.13
CA PHE A 129 6.10 -1.58 4.04
C PHE A 129 5.08 -2.01 5.09
N ILE A 130 4.07 -2.79 4.69
CA ILE A 130 3.07 -3.33 5.61
C ILE A 130 3.70 -4.38 6.54
N MET A 131 4.61 -5.22 6.02
CA MET A 131 5.36 -6.18 6.82
C MET A 131 6.18 -5.48 7.90
N GLU A 132 6.79 -4.32 7.62
CA GLU A 132 7.52 -3.56 8.65
C GLU A 132 6.59 -3.10 9.79
N GLY A 133 5.32 -2.80 9.48
CA GLY A 133 4.30 -2.45 10.47
C GLY A 133 3.99 -3.56 11.49
N THR A 134 4.24 -4.83 11.15
CA THR A 134 4.04 -5.97 12.08
C THR A 134 5.08 -5.98 13.20
N LYS A 135 6.18 -5.23 13.07
CA LYS A 135 7.23 -5.12 14.10
C LYS A 135 6.96 -4.01 15.12
N SER A 136 5.85 -3.29 14.99
CA SER A 136 5.50 -2.16 15.86
C SER A 136 5.31 -2.59 17.32
N LYS A 137 5.68 -1.70 18.25
CA LYS A 137 5.36 -1.85 19.68
C LYS A 137 3.84 -1.77 19.94
N ASN A 138 3.09 -1.08 19.07
CA ASN A 138 1.64 -0.98 19.15
C ASN A 138 0.98 -2.28 18.65
N SER A 139 0.33 -3.03 19.55
CA SER A 139 -0.33 -4.30 19.17
C SER A 139 -1.46 -4.12 18.15
N LYS A 140 -2.15 -2.97 18.18
CA LYS A 140 -3.21 -2.68 17.22
C LYS A 140 -2.66 -2.49 15.82
N GLN A 141 -1.54 -1.79 15.69
CA GLN A 141 -0.85 -1.65 14.41
C GLN A 141 -0.38 -3.00 13.88
N ARG A 142 0.19 -3.86 14.74
CA ARG A 142 0.59 -5.22 14.33
C ARG A 142 -0.59 -6.02 13.80
N ALA A 143 -1.71 -6.05 14.53
CA ALA A 143 -2.89 -6.81 14.16
C ALA A 143 -3.47 -6.34 12.81
N GLU A 144 -3.64 -5.03 12.64
CA GLU A 144 -4.19 -4.45 11.42
C GLU A 144 -3.24 -4.65 10.23
N CYS A 145 -1.92 -4.50 10.40
CA CYS A 145 -0.95 -4.80 9.33
C CYS A 145 -0.98 -6.28 8.93
N LEU A 146 -1.13 -7.21 9.87
CA LEU A 146 -1.28 -8.64 9.56
C LEU A 146 -2.55 -8.91 8.75
N GLU A 147 -3.67 -8.25 9.08
CA GLU A 147 -4.90 -8.32 8.30
C GLU A 147 -4.69 -7.80 6.87
N GLU A 148 -4.06 -6.63 6.70
CA GLU A 148 -3.75 -6.06 5.37
C GLU A 148 -2.87 -7.00 4.53
N LEU A 149 -1.86 -7.64 5.14
CA LEU A 149 -1.04 -8.65 4.44
C LEU A 149 -1.90 -9.82 3.94
N GLY A 150 -2.90 -10.24 4.72
CA GLY A 150 -3.88 -11.25 4.30
C GLY A 150 -4.70 -10.80 3.11
N CYS A 151 -5.22 -9.57 3.14
CA CYS A 151 -5.97 -8.98 2.05
C CYS A 151 -5.14 -8.85 0.76
N LEU A 152 -3.86 -8.48 0.86
CA LEU A 152 -2.96 -8.43 -0.30
C LEU A 152 -2.77 -9.82 -0.93
N VAL A 153 -2.54 -10.85 -0.12
CA VAL A 153 -2.38 -12.22 -0.65
C VAL A 153 -3.68 -12.75 -1.25
N GLU A 154 -4.82 -12.45 -0.63
CA GLU A 154 -6.14 -12.84 -1.16
C GLU A 154 -6.43 -12.18 -2.52
N SER A 155 -6.09 -10.90 -2.66
CA SER A 155 -6.42 -10.11 -3.85
C SER A 155 -5.45 -10.32 -5.01
N TYR A 156 -4.15 -10.44 -4.72
CA TYR A 156 -3.08 -10.45 -5.72
C TYR A 156 -2.29 -11.76 -5.79
N GLY A 157 -2.62 -12.73 -4.93
CA GLY A 157 -1.92 -14.01 -4.84
C GLY A 157 -0.56 -13.91 -4.13
N MET A 158 0.14 -15.04 -4.00
CA MET A 158 1.39 -15.13 -3.23
C MET A 158 2.59 -14.41 -3.85
N ASN A 159 2.50 -13.94 -5.09
CA ASN A 159 3.58 -13.22 -5.77
C ASN A 159 3.87 -11.85 -5.13
N VAL A 160 2.93 -11.30 -4.36
CA VAL A 160 3.17 -10.07 -3.58
C VAL A 160 4.11 -10.28 -2.40
N CYS A 161 4.27 -11.53 -1.93
CA CYS A 161 5.11 -11.82 -0.78
C CYS A 161 6.59 -11.66 -1.11
N GLN A 162 7.20 -10.59 -0.59
CA GLN A 162 8.60 -10.28 -0.75
C GLN A 162 9.41 -10.57 0.52
N PRO A 163 10.71 -10.94 0.41
CA PRO A 163 11.44 -11.21 -0.84
C PRO A 163 11.09 -12.58 -1.44
N THR A 164 10.52 -13.50 -0.65
CA THR A 164 9.91 -14.74 -1.13
C THR A 164 8.71 -15.11 -0.25
N PRO A 165 7.74 -15.88 -0.76
CA PRO A 165 6.60 -16.29 0.04
C PRO A 165 6.97 -17.09 1.29
N GLY A 166 7.99 -17.95 1.20
CA GLY A 166 8.47 -18.71 2.36
C GLY A 166 9.11 -17.84 3.45
N LYS A 167 9.81 -16.75 3.10
CA LYS A 167 10.36 -15.82 4.10
C LYS A 167 9.25 -14.99 4.74
N ALA A 168 8.37 -14.41 3.93
CA ALA A 168 7.25 -13.60 4.39
C ALA A 168 6.30 -14.39 5.31
N LEU A 169 5.90 -15.60 4.92
CA LEU A 169 4.99 -16.41 5.73
C LEU A 169 5.61 -16.88 7.04
N LYS A 170 6.93 -17.16 7.09
CA LYS A 170 7.62 -17.43 8.35
C LYS A 170 7.54 -16.23 9.28
N GLU A 171 7.78 -15.03 8.78
CA GLU A 171 7.68 -13.80 9.57
C GLU A 171 6.25 -13.57 10.09
N ILE A 172 5.23 -13.76 9.24
CA ILE A 172 3.81 -13.67 9.66
C ILE A 172 3.48 -14.72 10.73
N ALA A 173 3.94 -15.96 10.55
CA ALA A 173 3.58 -17.07 11.43
C ALA A 173 4.14 -16.94 12.85
N ILE A 174 5.25 -16.21 13.04
CA ILE A 174 5.78 -15.88 14.38
C ILE A 174 4.73 -15.16 15.24
N HIS A 175 3.84 -14.37 14.63
CA HIS A 175 2.81 -13.62 15.35
C HIS A 175 1.66 -14.49 15.89
N ILE A 176 1.57 -15.78 15.54
CA ILE A 176 0.64 -16.72 16.19
C ILE A 176 0.99 -16.86 17.68
N GLY A 177 2.27 -16.75 18.03
CA GLY A 177 2.76 -16.76 19.41
C GLY A 177 2.66 -15.41 20.12
N ASP A 178 2.12 -14.34 19.50
CA ASP A 178 2.05 -13.00 20.11
C ASP A 178 1.24 -13.05 21.42
N ARG A 179 1.54 -12.17 22.38
CA ARG A 179 0.83 -12.10 23.67
C ARG A 179 -0.57 -11.51 23.49
N ASP A 180 -0.71 -10.57 22.56
CA ASP A 180 -1.97 -9.89 22.26
C ASP A 180 -2.90 -10.81 21.44
N ASN A 181 -4.14 -10.94 21.89
CA ASN A 181 -5.12 -11.82 21.26
C ASN A 181 -5.53 -11.36 19.86
N ALA A 182 -5.61 -10.04 19.62
CA ALA A 182 -5.97 -9.52 18.31
C ALA A 182 -4.85 -9.80 17.30
N VAL A 183 -3.59 -9.61 17.70
CA VAL A 183 -2.42 -9.92 16.84
C VAL A 183 -2.37 -11.41 16.50
N ARG A 184 -2.53 -12.28 17.50
CA ARG A 184 -2.58 -13.73 17.29
C ARG A 184 -3.70 -14.13 16.34
N ASN A 185 -4.90 -13.57 16.51
CA ASN A 185 -6.04 -13.88 15.66
C ASN A 185 -5.86 -13.36 14.22
N ALA A 186 -5.27 -12.18 14.05
CA ALA A 186 -4.92 -11.63 12.75
C ALA A 186 -3.92 -12.54 12.03
N ALA A 187 -2.83 -12.94 12.69
CA ALA A 187 -1.85 -13.87 12.12
C ALA A 187 -2.48 -15.20 11.70
N LEU A 188 -3.29 -15.82 12.58
CA LEU A 188 -4.01 -17.05 12.26
C LEU A 188 -4.94 -16.89 11.06
N ASN A 189 -5.71 -15.78 11.00
CA ASN A 189 -6.56 -15.47 9.86
C ASN A 189 -5.76 -15.34 8.57
N THR A 190 -4.66 -14.60 8.60
CA THR A 190 -3.80 -14.37 7.43
C THR A 190 -3.23 -15.68 6.89
N ILE A 191 -2.72 -16.57 7.75
CA ILE A 191 -2.23 -17.88 7.31
C ILE A 191 -3.37 -18.76 6.79
N VAL A 192 -4.57 -18.69 7.38
CA VAL A 192 -5.75 -19.40 6.86
C VAL A 192 -6.16 -18.88 5.49
N THR A 193 -6.13 -17.57 5.24
CA THR A 193 -6.37 -16.98 3.92
C THR A 193 -5.37 -17.53 2.90
N VAL A 194 -4.09 -17.58 3.26
CA VAL A 194 -3.05 -18.16 2.41
C VAL A 194 -3.33 -19.64 2.12
N TYR A 195 -3.71 -20.42 3.15
CA TYR A 195 -4.09 -21.83 3.01
C TYR A 195 -5.27 -22.01 2.06
N ASN A 196 -6.30 -21.16 2.15
CA ASN A 196 -7.47 -21.26 1.29
C ASN A 196 -7.13 -21.04 -0.19
N VAL A 197 -6.08 -20.28 -0.48
CA VAL A 197 -5.64 -20.00 -1.87
C VAL A 197 -4.63 -21.03 -2.37
N HIS A 198 -3.71 -21.54 -1.52
CA HIS A 198 -2.56 -22.36 -1.94
C HIS A 198 -2.52 -23.77 -1.35
N GLY A 199 -3.49 -24.13 -0.51
CA GLY A 199 -3.64 -25.43 0.13
C GLY A 199 -2.47 -25.79 1.05
N ASP A 200 -2.17 -27.09 1.10
CA ASP A 200 -1.21 -27.68 2.05
C ASP A 200 0.24 -27.20 1.85
N GLN A 201 0.55 -26.50 0.75
CA GLN A 201 1.87 -25.90 0.56
C GLN A 201 2.22 -24.91 1.68
N VAL A 202 1.22 -24.28 2.31
CA VAL A 202 1.42 -23.33 3.42
C VAL A 202 2.26 -23.93 4.55
N PHE A 203 2.06 -25.21 4.88
CA PHE A 203 2.74 -25.88 5.99
C PHE A 203 4.24 -26.04 5.75
N LYS A 204 4.67 -26.09 4.49
CA LYS A 204 6.10 -26.07 4.13
C LYS A 204 6.70 -24.67 4.20
N LEU A 205 5.87 -23.64 4.01
CA LEU A 205 6.32 -22.25 3.90
C LEU A 205 6.40 -21.55 5.25
N ILE A 206 5.46 -21.78 6.18
CA ILE A 206 5.40 -21.13 7.50
C ILE A 206 6.55 -21.52 8.46
N GLY A 207 7.34 -22.53 8.10
CA GLY A 207 8.46 -23.00 8.91
C GLY A 207 8.02 -23.81 10.13
N ASN A 208 8.91 -23.93 11.11
CA ASN A 208 8.67 -24.75 12.29
C ASN A 208 8.00 -23.90 13.38
N LEU A 209 6.74 -24.21 13.68
CA LEU A 209 5.99 -23.61 14.77
C LEU A 209 6.08 -24.47 16.03
N SER A 210 5.79 -23.88 17.19
CA SER A 210 5.61 -24.68 18.41
C SER A 210 4.39 -25.60 18.24
N GLU A 211 4.37 -26.76 18.92
CA GLU A 211 3.23 -27.69 18.85
C GLU A 211 1.90 -27.00 19.19
N LYS A 212 1.93 -26.09 20.16
CA LYS A 212 0.78 -25.29 20.56
C LYS A 212 0.30 -24.38 19.43
N ASP A 213 1.21 -23.65 18.78
CA ASP A 213 0.86 -22.71 17.72
C ASP A 213 0.36 -23.42 16.46
N MET A 214 1.01 -24.55 16.13
CA MET A 214 0.56 -25.42 15.04
C MET A 214 -0.84 -25.96 15.31
N SER A 215 -1.14 -26.43 16.53
CA SER A 215 -2.47 -26.93 16.89
C SER A 215 -3.54 -25.83 16.76
N MET A 216 -3.25 -24.60 17.20
CA MET A 216 -4.16 -23.46 17.02
C MET A 216 -4.43 -23.18 15.54
N LEU A 217 -3.40 -23.26 14.69
CA LEU A 217 -3.53 -23.06 13.25
C LEU A 217 -4.38 -24.16 12.59
N GLU A 218 -4.06 -25.43 12.85
CA GLU A 218 -4.81 -26.57 12.31
C GLU A 218 -6.28 -26.54 12.72
N GLU A 219 -6.56 -26.21 13.98
CA GLU A 219 -7.93 -26.04 14.46
C GLU A 219 -8.64 -24.91 13.72
N ARG A 220 -7.95 -23.79 13.48
CA ARG A 220 -8.51 -22.65 12.74
C ARG A 220 -8.82 -22.99 11.29
N ILE A 221 -7.92 -23.71 10.62
CA ILE A 221 -8.11 -24.22 9.26
C ILE A 221 -9.33 -25.14 9.21
N LYS A 222 -9.40 -26.15 10.10
CA LYS A 222 -10.52 -27.10 10.19
C LYS A 222 -11.87 -26.42 10.43
N ARG A 223 -11.89 -25.34 11.23
CA ARG A 223 -13.10 -24.53 11.48
C ARG A 223 -13.48 -23.69 10.26
N SER A 224 -12.52 -23.17 9.52
CA SER A 224 -12.76 -22.36 8.32
C SER A 224 -13.35 -23.20 7.16
N ALA A 225 -12.88 -24.43 6.97
CA ALA A 225 -13.39 -25.35 5.95
C ALA A 225 -14.84 -25.82 6.17
N LYS A 226 -15.39 -25.66 7.38
CA LYS A 226 -16.77 -26.00 7.72
C LYS A 226 -17.77 -24.87 7.46
N ARG A 227 -17.32 -23.66 7.12
CA ARG A 227 -18.20 -22.58 6.71
C ARG A 227 -18.53 -22.74 5.22
N PRO A 228 -19.78 -22.98 4.81
CA PRO A 228 -20.12 -22.97 3.40
C PRO A 228 -19.87 -21.56 2.85
N SER A 229 -18.99 -21.45 1.85
CA SER A 229 -18.82 -20.24 1.04
C SER A 229 -20.16 -19.90 0.41
N VAL A 230 -20.69 -18.71 0.69
CA VAL A 230 -21.97 -18.26 0.14
C VAL A 230 -21.67 -17.41 -1.11
N ALA A 231 -21.79 -18.01 -2.29
CA ALA A 231 -21.95 -17.33 -3.57
C ALA A 231 -22.62 -18.28 -4.60
N PRO A 232 -23.36 -17.74 -5.60
CA PRO A 232 -24.74 -18.16 -5.84
C PRO A 232 -24.93 -19.03 -7.10
N VAL A 233 -25.70 -20.11 -7.00
CA VAL A 233 -26.39 -20.71 -8.15
C VAL A 233 -27.68 -21.38 -7.66
N LYS A 234 -28.84 -20.90 -8.11
CA LYS A 234 -30.05 -21.74 -8.19
C LYS A 234 -30.43 -21.87 -9.65
N GLN A 235 -29.84 -22.85 -10.32
CA GLN A 235 -30.52 -23.57 -11.39
C GLN A 235 -31.55 -24.46 -10.70
N VAL A 236 -32.81 -24.23 -11.04
CA VAL A 236 -33.92 -25.08 -10.64
C VAL A 236 -34.06 -26.11 -11.75
N GLU A 237 -33.81 -27.38 -11.42
CA GLU A 237 -34.22 -28.51 -12.24
C GLU A 237 -35.22 -29.33 -11.44
N GLU A 238 -36.43 -29.43 -11.98
CA GLU A 238 -37.58 -30.12 -11.42
C GLU A 238 -37.51 -31.64 -11.62
N LYS A 239 -38.26 -32.34 -10.73
CA LYS A 239 -39.16 -33.49 -11.00
C LYS A 239 -38.72 -34.85 -10.38
N PRO A 240 -39.64 -35.77 -10.03
CA PRO A 240 -40.97 -35.64 -9.40
C PRO A 240 -41.15 -36.45 -8.10
N GLN A 241 -42.21 -36.14 -7.37
CA GLN A 241 -42.74 -36.82 -6.18
C GLN A 241 -43.21 -38.27 -6.42
N ARG A 242 -43.10 -39.11 -5.38
CA ARG A 242 -43.93 -40.31 -5.20
C ARG A 242 -44.51 -40.37 -3.78
N THR A 243 -45.79 -40.75 -3.78
CA THR A 243 -46.89 -40.83 -2.80
C THR A 243 -46.71 -41.60 -1.48
N GLN A 244 -47.45 -41.11 -0.47
CA GLN A 244 -48.16 -41.80 0.64
C GLN A 244 -47.31 -42.50 1.73
N GLY A 245 -47.55 -42.38 3.04
CA GLY A 245 -48.57 -41.69 3.84
C GLY A 245 -48.41 -42.04 5.33
N ILE A 246 -49.26 -41.42 6.16
CA ILE A 246 -49.80 -41.91 7.46
C ILE A 246 -49.04 -41.54 8.77
N ASN A 247 -49.74 -40.68 9.55
CA ASN A 247 -49.92 -40.62 11.02
C ASN A 247 -48.86 -40.02 11.97
N SER A 248 -49.17 -38.84 12.56
CA SER A 248 -49.81 -38.71 13.89
C SER A 248 -49.56 -37.33 14.55
N ASN A 249 -50.66 -36.60 14.83
CA ASN A 249 -51.02 -35.77 16.00
C ASN A 249 -49.93 -35.13 16.89
N ALA A 250 -50.07 -33.92 17.47
CA ALA A 250 -51.09 -32.87 17.52
C ALA A 250 -50.52 -31.68 18.33
N ASN A 251 -51.29 -30.58 18.41
CA ASN A 251 -51.19 -29.38 19.29
C ASN A 251 -50.26 -28.24 18.82
N MET A 252 -50.60 -26.94 18.90
CA MET A 252 -51.76 -26.21 19.44
C MET A 252 -51.76 -24.78 18.85
N LEU A 253 -52.97 -24.27 18.60
CA LEU A 253 -53.45 -22.87 18.58
C LEU A 253 -52.46 -21.68 18.55
N ARG A 254 -52.60 -20.77 17.57
CA ARG A 254 -53.25 -19.45 17.79
C ARG A 254 -53.62 -18.69 16.49
N LYS A 255 -54.85 -18.20 16.51
CA LYS A 255 -55.66 -17.32 15.63
C LYS A 255 -55.17 -15.85 15.80
N GLY A 256 -55.19 -14.90 14.86
CA GLY A 256 -55.69 -14.65 13.49
C GLY A 256 -55.29 -13.18 13.14
N PRO A 257 -56.04 -12.42 12.32
CA PRO A 257 -56.43 -12.60 10.93
C PRO A 257 -55.96 -11.43 10.03
N ALA A 258 -55.96 -11.62 8.71
CA ALA A 258 -56.15 -10.53 7.74
C ALA A 258 -57.03 -11.05 6.58
N GLU A 259 -58.19 -10.41 6.45
CA GLU A 259 -59.20 -10.56 5.38
C GLU A 259 -58.59 -10.15 4.02
N ASP A 260 -58.71 -10.94 2.95
CA ASP A 260 -59.83 -10.98 1.97
C ASP A 260 -60.02 -9.61 1.29
N MET A 261 -59.87 -9.43 -0.02
CA MET A 261 -60.60 -10.03 -1.13
C MET A 261 -59.84 -9.67 -2.43
N SER A 262 -59.64 -10.59 -3.38
CA SER A 262 -60.56 -10.87 -4.50
C SER A 262 -60.64 -9.68 -5.48
N SER A 263 -60.79 -9.82 -6.78
CA SER A 263 -60.88 -10.94 -7.71
C SER A 263 -61.12 -10.31 -9.09
N LYS A 264 -60.93 -11.10 -10.14
CA LYS A 264 -61.50 -11.04 -11.50
C LYS A 264 -60.44 -10.83 -12.61
N LEU A 265 -60.07 -11.89 -13.34
CA LEU A 265 -60.82 -12.64 -14.39
C LEU A 265 -60.48 -12.02 -15.76
N ASN A 266 -59.54 -12.59 -16.51
CA ASN A 266 -59.72 -13.66 -17.52
C ASN A 266 -60.87 -13.42 -18.52
N GLN A 267 -60.53 -12.95 -19.71
CA GLN A 267 -61.16 -13.25 -21.00
C GLN A 267 -60.23 -12.65 -22.08
N ALA A 268 -59.90 -13.27 -23.21
CA ALA A 268 -60.55 -14.34 -23.94
C ALA A 268 -59.54 -15.11 -24.83
N ARG A 269 -59.92 -16.34 -25.15
CA ARG A 269 -59.35 -17.22 -26.18
C ARG A 269 -59.59 -16.64 -27.58
N SER A 270 -58.63 -16.77 -28.50
CA SER A 270 -58.70 -17.72 -29.64
C SER A 270 -57.73 -17.37 -30.79
N MET A 271 -56.87 -18.35 -31.09
CA MET A 271 -56.47 -18.86 -32.42
C MET A 271 -55.98 -17.89 -33.51
N SER A 272 -54.68 -17.95 -33.86
CA SER A 272 -54.19 -18.41 -35.20
C SER A 272 -52.71 -18.05 -35.49
N GLY A 273 -51.89 -19.04 -35.87
CA GLY A 273 -50.84 -19.00 -36.93
C GLY A 273 -49.59 -18.08 -36.81
N HIS A 274 -48.41 -18.71 -36.78
CA HIS A 274 -47.01 -18.21 -36.97
C HIS A 274 -46.75 -17.27 -38.18
N PRO A 275 -45.54 -16.66 -38.39
CA PRO A 275 -44.22 -16.90 -37.74
C PRO A 275 -43.35 -15.67 -37.35
N GLU A 276 -42.28 -15.96 -36.60
CA GLU A 276 -40.93 -15.35 -36.52
C GLU A 276 -40.70 -13.84 -36.77
N THR A 277 -40.24 -13.15 -35.73
CA THR A 277 -39.34 -11.99 -35.87
C THR A 277 -38.44 -11.89 -34.64
N ALA A 278 -37.19 -12.31 -34.81
CA ALA A 278 -36.13 -12.10 -33.83
C ALA A 278 -35.80 -10.60 -33.76
N GLN A 279 -35.86 -10.05 -32.55
CA GLN A 279 -35.43 -8.70 -32.25
C GLN A 279 -33.92 -8.52 -32.45
N MET A 280 -33.60 -7.33 -32.95
CA MET A 280 -32.31 -6.84 -33.43
C MET A 280 -31.21 -6.88 -32.37
N VAL A 281 -30.07 -7.47 -32.71
CA VAL A 281 -28.78 -7.24 -32.04
C VAL A 281 -28.08 -6.07 -32.73
N ARG A 282 -27.46 -5.21 -31.91
CA ARG A 282 -26.80 -3.94 -32.25
C ARG A 282 -25.70 -4.13 -33.32
N ARG A 283 -25.71 -3.27 -34.34
CA ARG A 283 -25.00 -3.37 -35.62
C ARG A 283 -23.57 -2.79 -35.59
N GLU A 284 -22.83 -2.97 -34.49
CA GLU A 284 -21.52 -2.31 -34.26
C GLU A 284 -20.30 -3.23 -34.44
N PHE A 285 -20.51 -4.52 -34.76
CA PHE A 285 -19.41 -5.50 -34.93
C PHE A 285 -19.60 -6.42 -36.14
N GLN A 286 -20.27 -5.96 -37.19
CA GLN A 286 -20.41 -6.74 -38.41
C GLN A 286 -19.28 -6.36 -39.37
N LEU A 287 -18.36 -7.28 -39.61
CA LEU A 287 -17.31 -7.17 -40.63
C LEU A 287 -17.97 -7.07 -42.00
N ASP A 288 -17.82 -5.93 -42.66
CA ASP A 288 -18.34 -5.68 -43.99
C ASP A 288 -17.40 -6.31 -45.02
N LEU A 289 -17.79 -7.49 -45.51
CA LEU A 289 -17.02 -8.26 -46.48
C LEU A 289 -17.00 -7.60 -47.87
N ASP A 290 -17.89 -6.64 -48.12
CA ASP A 290 -17.98 -5.94 -49.41
C ASP A 290 -16.94 -4.79 -49.53
N GLU A 291 -16.39 -4.28 -48.41
CA GLU A 291 -15.25 -3.33 -48.42
C GLU A 291 -13.91 -4.02 -48.74
N ILE A 292 -13.78 -5.32 -48.45
CA ILE A 292 -12.53 -6.07 -48.61
C ILE A 292 -12.36 -6.59 -50.04
N GLU A 293 -13.46 -6.87 -50.75
CA GLU A 293 -13.41 -7.47 -52.09
C GLU A 293 -13.17 -6.47 -53.23
N ASN A 294 -13.26 -5.15 -52.96
CA ASN A 294 -13.19 -4.12 -54.01
C ASN A 294 -11.89 -3.30 -54.04
N ASP A 295 -10.89 -3.65 -53.22
CA ASP A 295 -9.56 -3.01 -53.27
C ASP A 295 -8.61 -3.78 -54.22
N ASN A 296 -8.97 -3.82 -55.50
CA ASN A 296 -8.11 -4.33 -56.59
C ASN A 296 -7.12 -3.26 -57.09
N GLY A 297 -6.85 -2.22 -56.28
CA GLY A 297 -5.78 -1.26 -56.51
C GLY A 297 -4.47 -1.82 -55.95
N THR A 298 -3.41 -1.82 -56.77
CA THR A 298 -2.06 -2.22 -56.34
C THR A 298 -1.53 -1.28 -55.25
N VAL A 299 -1.90 -1.51 -53.99
CA VAL A 299 -1.30 -0.84 -52.84
C VAL A 299 0.05 -1.51 -52.60
N ARG A 300 1.12 -0.88 -53.10
CA ARG A 300 2.49 -1.22 -52.70
C ARG A 300 2.62 -0.96 -51.20
N CYS A 301 2.56 -2.02 -50.41
CA CYS A 301 2.99 -1.99 -49.01
C CYS A 301 4.53 -1.93 -49.01
N GLU A 302 5.10 -0.73 -49.00
CA GLU A 302 6.54 -0.55 -48.78
C GLU A 302 6.84 -0.71 -47.29
N MET A 303 7.50 -1.81 -46.96
CA MET A 303 8.00 -2.08 -45.62
C MET A 303 9.12 -1.08 -45.30
N PRO A 304 9.10 -0.37 -44.15
CA PRO A 304 10.16 0.55 -43.78
C PRO A 304 11.51 -0.19 -43.72
N GLU A 305 12.56 0.39 -44.31
CA GLU A 305 13.90 -0.18 -44.22
C GLU A 305 14.40 -0.20 -42.76
N LEU A 306 14.92 -1.35 -42.34
CA LEU A 306 15.56 -1.51 -41.03
C LEU A 306 16.77 -0.58 -40.93
N VAL A 307 16.77 0.29 -39.93
CA VAL A 307 17.95 1.11 -39.61
C VAL A 307 19.09 0.17 -39.19
N GLN A 308 20.08 0.02 -40.06
CA GLN A 308 21.33 -0.66 -39.72
C GLN A 308 22.15 0.25 -38.80
N HIS A 309 22.05 0.02 -37.50
CA HIS A 309 23.03 0.57 -36.56
C HIS A 309 24.40 -0.05 -36.84
N LYS A 310 25.41 0.79 -37.06
CA LYS A 310 26.81 0.35 -37.11
C LYS A 310 27.20 -0.17 -35.74
N LEU A 311 27.29 -1.49 -35.58
CA LEU A 311 27.70 -2.16 -34.34
C LEU A 311 29.22 -2.11 -34.12
N ASP A 312 29.98 -1.48 -35.03
CA ASP A 312 31.44 -1.40 -34.96
C ASP A 312 31.93 -0.51 -33.80
N ASP A 313 31.10 0.43 -33.33
CA ASP A 313 31.43 1.31 -32.18
C ASP A 313 31.17 0.63 -30.81
N ILE A 314 30.59 -0.57 -30.78
CA ILE A 314 30.31 -1.33 -29.53
C ILE A 314 31.49 -2.24 -29.15
N PHE A 315 32.44 -2.46 -30.08
CA PHE A 315 33.59 -3.34 -29.88
C PHE A 315 34.90 -2.62 -29.51
N GLU A 316 34.87 -1.29 -29.32
CA GLU A 316 36.03 -0.62 -28.72
C GLU A 316 36.12 -0.99 -27.22
N PRO A 317 37.23 -1.60 -26.75
CA PRO A 317 37.39 -1.90 -25.35
C PRO A 317 37.44 -0.59 -24.55
N VAL A 318 36.46 -0.40 -23.66
CA VAL A 318 36.45 0.71 -22.70
C VAL A 318 37.71 0.63 -21.83
N LEU A 319 38.65 1.55 -22.06
CA LEU A 319 39.82 1.71 -21.20
C LEU A 319 39.38 2.35 -19.88
N ILE A 320 39.24 1.52 -18.84
CA ILE A 320 39.05 1.99 -17.46
C ILE A 320 40.34 2.72 -17.04
N PRO A 321 40.29 4.01 -16.67
CA PRO A 321 41.47 4.71 -16.16
C PRO A 321 41.95 4.05 -14.87
N GLU A 322 43.22 3.66 -14.81
CA GLU A 322 43.81 3.10 -13.59
C GLU A 322 43.77 4.13 -12.45
N PRO A 323 43.33 3.74 -11.23
CA PRO A 323 43.35 4.63 -10.08
C PRO A 323 44.80 4.91 -9.69
N LYS A 324 45.30 6.10 -10.04
CA LYS A 324 46.56 6.61 -9.49
C LYS A 324 46.36 6.89 -8.01
N ILE A 325 46.80 5.95 -7.17
CA ILE A 325 47.00 6.19 -5.74
C ILE A 325 48.12 7.24 -5.64
N ARG A 326 47.73 8.50 -5.48
CA ARG A 326 48.65 9.59 -5.22
C ARG A 326 49.14 9.44 -3.78
N ALA A 327 50.43 9.17 -3.60
CA ALA A 327 51.06 9.28 -2.30
C ALA A 327 50.89 10.72 -1.81
N VAL A 328 50.27 10.88 -0.65
CA VAL A 328 50.08 12.18 0.01
C VAL A 328 51.46 12.70 0.44
N SER A 329 51.92 13.77 -0.20
CA SER A 329 53.10 14.52 0.27
C SER A 329 52.75 15.26 1.56
N PRO A 330 53.66 15.28 2.56
CA PRO A 330 53.43 16.02 3.79
C PRO A 330 53.81 17.47 3.55
N HIS A 331 52.83 18.32 3.24
CA HIS A 331 52.99 19.76 3.37
C HIS A 331 52.00 20.24 4.44
N PHE A 332 52.54 20.44 5.64
CA PHE A 332 51.91 21.16 6.73
C PHE A 332 51.94 22.63 6.39
N ASP A 333 50.77 23.26 6.33
CA ASP A 333 50.46 24.58 6.89
C ASP A 333 49.04 24.94 6.45
N ASP A 334 48.04 24.69 7.32
CA ASP A 334 47.28 25.80 7.88
C ASP A 334 46.33 25.34 8.99
N MET A 335 46.38 26.07 10.09
CA MET A 335 46.00 25.64 11.42
C MET A 335 44.56 26.06 11.76
N HIS A 336 43.57 25.37 11.18
CA HIS A 336 42.18 25.39 11.66
C HIS A 336 41.72 23.99 12.07
N SER A 337 41.93 23.71 13.37
CA SER A 337 41.30 22.71 14.26
C SER A 337 40.15 21.91 13.63
N ASN A 338 40.47 20.74 13.07
CA ASN A 338 39.52 19.90 12.35
C ASN A 338 39.19 18.64 13.16
N THR A 339 38.07 18.68 13.90
CA THR A 339 37.49 17.50 14.57
C THR A 339 37.37 16.31 13.61
N ALA A 340 37.16 16.57 12.31
CA ALA A 340 37.11 15.54 11.28
C ALA A 340 38.46 14.82 11.07
N SER A 341 39.59 15.51 11.21
CA SER A 341 40.93 14.89 11.12
C SER A 341 41.21 13.99 12.33
N THR A 342 40.79 14.42 13.52
CA THR A 342 40.88 13.60 14.75
C THR A 342 39.98 12.37 14.66
N ILE A 343 38.76 12.51 14.14
CA ILE A 343 37.83 11.38 13.95
C ILE A 343 38.39 10.39 12.91
N ASN A 344 38.88 10.88 11.78
CA ASN A 344 39.48 10.01 10.76
C ASN A 344 40.72 9.27 11.29
N PHE A 345 41.53 9.93 12.13
CA PHE A 345 42.65 9.30 12.80
C PHE A 345 42.18 8.20 13.77
N ILE A 346 41.19 8.48 14.61
CA ILE A 346 40.64 7.47 15.56
C ILE A 346 40.01 6.29 14.81
N ILE A 347 39.29 6.53 13.71
CA ILE A 347 38.71 5.46 12.86
C ILE A 347 39.83 4.58 12.28
N SER A 348 40.94 5.16 11.86
CA SER A 348 42.08 4.39 11.35
C SER A 348 42.73 3.51 12.44
N GLN A 349 42.68 3.93 13.71
CA GLN A 349 43.20 3.16 14.85
C GLN A 349 42.25 2.04 15.31
N VAL A 350 40.92 2.23 15.18
CA VAL A 350 39.92 1.18 15.42
C VAL A 350 40.04 0.03 14.41
N ALA A 351 40.50 0.33 13.18
CA ALA A 351 40.75 -0.67 12.14
C ALA A 351 42.14 -1.34 12.24
N SER A 352 42.93 -1.00 13.25
CA SER A 352 44.27 -1.59 13.43
C SER A 352 44.20 -3.02 13.95
N GLY A 353 45.17 -3.86 13.55
CA GLY A 353 45.26 -5.26 14.00
C GLY A 353 45.71 -5.45 15.45
N ASP A 354 45.97 -4.37 16.18
CA ASP A 354 46.36 -4.39 17.59
C ASP A 354 45.14 -4.11 18.50
N ILE A 355 44.84 -5.09 19.35
CA ILE A 355 43.65 -5.10 20.23
C ILE A 355 43.72 -3.96 21.26
N ASN A 356 44.89 -3.67 21.81
CA ASN A 356 45.02 -2.64 22.84
C ASN A 356 44.81 -1.24 22.26
N THR A 357 45.33 -1.02 21.04
CA THR A 357 45.18 0.22 20.30
C THR A 357 43.73 0.43 19.85
N SER A 358 43.04 -0.64 19.44
CA SER A 358 41.61 -0.60 19.08
C SER A 358 40.71 -0.27 20.28
N ILE A 359 41.00 -0.82 21.46
CA ILE A 359 40.23 -0.54 22.70
C ILE A 359 40.41 0.92 23.15
N GLN A 360 41.62 1.45 23.07
CA GLN A 360 41.87 2.87 23.38
C GLN A 360 41.20 3.79 22.37
N ALA A 361 41.23 3.44 21.08
CA ALA A 361 40.55 4.21 20.04
C ALA A 361 39.02 4.22 20.23
N LEU A 362 38.41 3.09 20.60
CA LEU A 362 36.97 3.03 20.90
C LEU A 362 36.58 3.87 22.12
N THR A 363 37.41 3.89 23.16
CA THR A 363 37.20 4.76 24.33
C THR A 363 37.24 6.24 23.94
N GLN A 364 38.17 6.63 23.07
CA GLN A 364 38.25 8.00 22.55
C GLN A 364 37.06 8.37 21.66
N VAL A 365 36.52 7.43 20.86
CA VAL A 365 35.27 7.65 20.11
C VAL A 365 34.12 7.99 21.06
N MET A 366 34.01 7.26 22.19
CA MET A 366 32.94 7.49 23.16
C MET A 366 33.05 8.85 23.88
N GLU A 367 34.25 9.41 24.03
CA GLU A 367 34.45 10.74 24.60
C GLU A 367 34.21 11.88 23.58
N VAL A 368 34.51 11.63 22.30
CA VAL A 368 34.37 12.64 21.23
C VAL A 368 32.94 12.70 20.67
N LEU A 369 32.19 11.59 20.67
CA LEU A 369 30.81 11.54 20.18
C LEU A 369 29.89 12.59 20.85
N PRO A 370 29.89 12.72 22.20
CA PRO A 370 29.09 13.73 22.90
C PRO A 370 29.49 15.16 22.52
N MET A 371 30.78 15.42 22.30
CA MET A 371 31.28 16.74 21.91
C MET A 371 30.91 17.16 20.49
N VAL A 372 30.48 16.23 19.62
CA VAL A 372 30.01 16.53 18.27
C VAL A 372 28.48 16.51 18.19
N VAL A 373 27.86 15.52 18.83
CA VAL A 373 26.41 15.31 18.77
C VAL A 373 25.67 16.36 19.60
N ILE A 374 26.13 16.70 20.80
CA ILE A 374 25.48 17.70 21.66
C ILE A 374 25.46 19.08 21.00
N PRO A 375 26.57 19.63 20.48
CA PRO A 375 26.53 20.90 19.76
C PRO A 375 25.86 20.84 18.39
N MET A 376 25.69 19.67 17.75
CA MET A 376 24.80 19.55 16.59
C MET A 376 23.33 19.67 16.99
N MET A 377 22.93 19.03 18.09
CA MET A 377 21.56 19.14 18.64
C MET A 377 21.27 20.57 19.13
N ASP A 378 22.25 21.24 19.77
CA ASP A 378 22.12 22.65 20.16
C ASP A 378 22.14 23.59 18.96
N LYS A 379 22.95 23.35 17.92
CA LYS A 379 22.91 24.17 16.69
C LYS A 379 21.60 24.01 15.94
N GLU A 380 20.97 22.84 15.98
CA GLU A 380 19.67 22.60 15.37
C GLU A 380 18.55 23.23 16.21
N ALA A 381 18.64 23.18 17.55
CA ALA A 381 17.76 23.91 18.46
C ALA A 381 17.91 25.44 18.35
N VAL A 382 19.13 25.96 18.19
CA VAL A 382 19.41 27.38 17.94
C VAL A 382 18.97 27.79 16.54
N ARG A 383 19.06 26.93 15.52
CA ARG A 383 18.46 27.19 14.19
C ARG A 383 16.94 27.32 14.25
N ILE A 384 16.31 26.50 15.09
CA ILE A 384 14.87 26.55 15.35
C ILE A 384 14.51 27.82 16.16
N MET A 385 15.34 28.22 17.12
CA MET A 385 15.14 29.44 17.91
C MET A 385 15.44 30.75 17.15
N ASP A 386 16.46 30.80 16.31
CA ASP A 386 16.79 31.95 15.47
C ASP A 386 15.74 32.16 14.37
N PHE A 387 15.13 31.08 13.85
CA PHE A 387 13.95 31.20 12.98
C PHE A 387 12.78 31.87 13.71
N THR A 388 12.55 31.54 14.99
CA THR A 388 11.50 32.20 15.80
C THR A 388 11.82 33.62 16.25
N LEU A 389 13.10 34.03 16.31
CA LEU A 389 13.48 35.39 16.72
C LEU A 389 13.49 36.38 15.55
N VAL A 390 13.82 35.94 14.33
CA VAL A 390 13.75 36.78 13.12
C VAL A 390 12.30 37.10 12.73
N GLU A 391 11.32 36.27 13.10
CA GLU A 391 9.88 36.57 12.96
C GLU A 391 9.31 37.50 14.06
N SER A 392 10.11 37.91 15.06
CA SER A 392 9.65 38.85 16.10
C SER A 392 10.06 40.32 15.86
N GLN A 393 10.75 40.62 14.75
CA GLN A 393 11.15 41.99 14.39
C GLN A 393 10.69 42.46 13.00
N TYR A 394 9.68 41.84 12.39
CA TYR A 394 8.96 42.43 11.27
C TYR A 394 7.45 42.28 11.41
#